data_AF-A0A850H8V7-F1
#
_entry.id   AF-A0A850H8V7-F1
#
_cell.length_a   1.000
_cell.length_b   1.000
_cell.length_c   1.000
_cell.angle_alpha   90.00
_cell.angle_beta   90.00
_cell.angle_gamma   90.00
#
_symmetry.space_group_name_H-M   'P 1'
#
loop_
_entity.id
_entity.type
_entity.pdbx_description
1 polymer ?
#
loop_
_entity_poly.entity_id
_entity_poly.type
_entity_poly.pdbx_seq_one_letter_code
_entity_poly.pdbx_strand_id
1 'polypeptide(L)'
;MKQIPQFVRRLPYVFYALAIVVGLWRYWNDWTVAEASMQFATGGSEFDQMRFMSRSTALYWGVVEAAYLVANGGVIHVLVAIYDKVSGAAE
;
A
#
# COMPACT_ATOMS: atom_id res chain seq x y z
N MET A 1 -33.52 3.77 -9.23
CA MET A 1 -32.29 3.44 -9.99
C MET A 1 -31.86 2.00 -9.66
N LYS A 2 -31.12 1.29 -10.52
CA LYS A 2 -30.64 -0.07 -10.20
C LYS A 2 -29.55 -0.01 -9.12
N GLN A 3 -29.72 -0.73 -8.01
CA GLN A 3 -28.72 -0.78 -6.93
C GLN A 3 -27.33 -1.22 -7.45
N ILE A 4 -26.27 -0.64 -6.88
CA ILE A 4 -24.89 -1.06 -7.15
C ILE A 4 -24.70 -2.52 -6.69
N PRO A 5 -24.06 -3.39 -7.50
CA PRO A 5 -23.73 -4.75 -7.10
C PRO A 5 -22.94 -4.80 -5.78
N GLN A 6 -23.28 -5.75 -4.91
CA GLN A 6 -22.61 -6.00 -3.63
C GLN A 6 -21.08 -6.13 -3.75
N PHE A 7 -20.59 -6.68 -4.87
CA PHE A 7 -19.15 -6.79 -5.14
C PHE A 7 -18.45 -5.42 -5.18
N VAL A 8 -19.04 -4.44 -5.87
CA VAL A 8 -18.47 -3.09 -5.99
C VAL A 8 -18.47 -2.37 -4.66
N ARG A 9 -19.49 -2.59 -3.82
CA ARG A 9 -19.57 -2.03 -2.46
C ARG A 9 -18.46 -2.56 -1.53
N ARG A 10 -17.97 -3.78 -1.78
CA ARG A 10 -16.91 -4.41 -0.98
C ARG A 10 -15.50 -4.08 -1.47
N LEU A 11 -15.38 -3.57 -2.69
CA LEU A 11 -14.12 -3.30 -3.36
C LEU A 11 -13.17 -2.39 -2.54
N PRO A 12 -13.63 -1.31 -1.85
CA PRO A 12 -12.75 -0.50 -1.00
C PRO A 12 -12.00 -1.32 0.06
N TYR A 13 -12.68 -2.26 0.70
CA TYR A 13 -12.09 -3.11 1.73
C TYR A 13 -11.06 -4.08 1.16
N VAL A 14 -11.25 -4.53 -0.09
CA VAL A 14 -10.26 -5.34 -0.80
C VAL A 14 -8.99 -4.51 -1.02
N PHE A 15 -9.11 -3.26 -1.44
CA PHE A 15 -7.96 -2.35 -1.59
C PHE A 15 -7.24 -2.10 -0.26
N TYR A 16 -7.97 -1.93 0.86
CA TYR A 16 -7.35 -1.79 2.18
C TYR A 16 -6.62 -3.05 2.63
N ALA A 17 -7.19 -4.23 2.40
CA ALA A 17 -6.53 -5.50 2.71
C ALA A 17 -5.28 -5.69 1.84
N LEU A 18 -5.38 -5.40 0.53
CA LEU A 18 -4.25 -5.47 -0.39
C LEU A 18 -3.15 -4.47 -0.03
N ALA A 19 -3.48 -3.28 0.48
CA ALA A 19 -2.49 -2.30 0.91
C ALA A 19 -1.54 -2.86 1.97
N ILE A 20 -2.08 -3.59 2.96
CA ILE A 20 -1.28 -4.22 4.01
C ILE A 20 -0.41 -5.34 3.41
N VAL A 21 -1.02 -6.22 2.61
CA VAL A 21 -0.31 -7.37 2.02
C VAL A 21 0.82 -6.92 1.10
N VAL A 22 0.54 -6.01 0.17
CA VAL A 22 1.51 -5.52 -0.80
C VAL A 22 2.59 -4.68 -0.14
N GLY A 23 2.22 -3.78 0.79
CA GLY A 23 3.21 -2.95 1.49
C GLY A 23 4.20 -3.76 2.31
N LEU A 24 3.72 -4.77 3.05
CA LEU A 24 4.59 -5.68 3.81
C LEU A 24 5.44 -6.56 2.90
N TRP A 25 4.85 -7.08 1.81
CA TRP A 25 5.58 -7.89 0.84
C TRP A 25 6.69 -7.09 0.17
N ARG A 26 6.41 -5.85 -0.26
CA ARG A 26 7.38 -4.94 -0.86
C ARG A 26 8.52 -4.62 0.10
N TYR A 27 8.19 -4.24 1.34
CA TYR A 27 9.17 -3.99 2.39
C TYR A 27 10.09 -5.20 2.59
N TRP A 28 9.51 -6.39 2.74
CA TRP A 28 10.28 -7.61 2.96
C TRP A 28 11.21 -7.94 1.78
N ASN A 29 10.72 -7.78 0.55
CA ASN A 29 11.48 -8.08 -0.65
C ASN A 29 12.67 -7.11 -0.79
N ASP A 30 12.42 -5.80 -0.67
CA ASP A 30 13.46 -4.78 -0.76
C ASP A 30 14.46 -4.88 0.41
N TRP A 31 14.00 -5.24 1.60
CA TRP A 31 14.87 -5.52 2.74
C TRP A 31 15.80 -6.71 2.48
N THR A 32 15.26 -7.81 1.95
CA THR A 32 16.04 -9.02 1.65
C THR A 32 17.07 -8.74 0.56
N VAL A 33 16.71 -7.98 -0.47
CA VAL A 33 17.65 -7.55 -1.53
C VAL A 33 18.74 -6.65 -0.95
N ALA A 34 18.40 -5.73 -0.07
CA ALA A 34 19.37 -4.88 0.61
C ALA A 34 20.35 -5.72 1.46
N GLU A 35 19.87 -6.71 2.22
CA GLU A 35 20.74 -7.57 3.02
C GLU A 35 21.65 -8.44 2.16
N ALA A 36 21.12 -9.05 1.10
CA ALA A 36 21.89 -9.89 0.19
C ALA A 36 22.99 -9.09 -0.54
N SER A 37 22.69 -7.87 -0.99
CA SER A 37 23.65 -7.01 -1.69
C SER A 37 24.79 -6.50 -0.79
N MET A 38 24.60 -6.49 0.53
CA MET A 38 25.58 -6.04 1.52
C MET A 38 26.21 -7.18 2.33
N GLN A 39 25.91 -8.43 2.01
CA GLN A 39 26.37 -9.60 2.79
C GLN A 39 27.89 -9.75 2.83
N PHE A 40 28.59 -9.29 1.78
CA PHE A 40 30.05 -9.37 1.66
C PHE A 40 30.76 -8.02 1.84
N ALA A 41 30.01 -6.96 2.19
CA ALA A 41 30.60 -5.65 2.47
C ALA A 41 31.28 -5.69 3.85
N THR A 42 32.60 -5.61 3.87
CA THR A 42 33.40 -5.71 5.11
C THR A 42 33.52 -4.35 5.79
N GLY A 43 32.88 -4.25 6.97
CA GLY A 43 33.13 -3.34 8.09
C GLY A 43 33.77 -1.97 7.84
N GLY A 44 32.96 -0.92 7.96
CA GLY A 44 33.36 0.48 8.04
C GLY A 44 32.12 1.36 8.31
N SER A 45 32.28 2.51 8.96
CA SER A 45 31.13 3.38 9.34
C SER A 45 30.26 3.80 8.15
N GLU A 46 30.86 3.88 6.95
CA GLU A 46 30.18 4.19 5.70
C GLU A 46 29.27 3.05 5.23
N PHE A 47 29.70 1.79 5.40
CA PHE A 47 28.89 0.62 5.08
C PHE A 47 27.72 0.45 6.05
N ASP A 48 27.90 0.79 7.32
CA ASP A 48 26.82 0.78 8.32
C ASP A 48 25.77 1.86 8.01
N GLN A 49 26.21 3.05 7.59
CA GLN A 49 25.29 4.10 7.11
C GLN A 49 24.53 3.68 5.85
N MET A 50 25.22 3.11 4.85
CA MET A 50 24.55 2.59 3.64
C MET A 50 23.54 1.50 3.99
N ARG A 51 23.89 0.58 4.90
CA ARG A 51 22.96 -0.47 5.35
C ARG A 51 21.71 0.10 6.02
N PHE A 52 21.88 1.11 6.87
CA PHE A 52 20.76 1.80 7.50
C PHE A 52 19.88 2.53 6.46
N MET A 53 20.50 3.23 5.51
CA MET A 53 19.77 3.93 4.44
C MET A 53 18.99 2.98 3.54
N SER A 54 19.58 1.87 3.10
CA SER A 54 18.91 0.89 2.23
C SER A 54 17.70 0.27 2.92
N ARG A 55 17.83 -0.08 4.20
CA ARG A 55 16.74 -0.60 5.04
C ARG A 55 15.60 0.41 5.24
N SER A 56 15.96 1.67 5.47
CA SER A 56 14.99 2.76 5.60
C SER A 56 14.24 3.02 4.28
N THR A 57 14.95 2.90 3.16
CA THR A 57 14.37 3.04 1.82
C THR A 57 13.38 1.90 1.52
N ALA A 58 13.69 0.67 1.91
CA ALA A 58 12.76 -0.45 1.80
C ALA A 58 11.45 -0.21 2.57
N LEU A 59 11.55 0.32 3.80
CA LEU A 59 10.36 0.68 4.59
C LEU A 59 9.57 1.81 3.93
N TYR A 60 10.25 2.85 3.47
CA TYR A 60 9.64 3.98 2.78
C TYR A 60 8.81 3.51 1.57
N TRP A 61 9.38 2.68 0.69
CA TRP A 61 8.67 2.20 -0.49
C TRP A 61 7.48 1.29 -0.14
N GLY A 62 7.61 0.42 0.86
CA GLY A 62 6.49 -0.38 1.36
C GLY A 62 5.33 0.49 1.87
N VAL A 63 5.63 1.57 2.60
CA VAL A 63 4.62 2.53 3.07
C VAL A 63 3.99 3.30 1.90
N VAL A 64 4.78 3.76 0.94
CA VAL A 64 4.30 4.50 -0.23
C VAL A 64 3.33 3.64 -1.05
N GLU A 65 3.67 2.39 -1.35
CA GLU A 65 2.76 1.48 -2.08
C GLU A 65 1.47 1.21 -1.31
N ALA A 66 1.56 0.97 0.00
CA ALA A 66 0.38 0.81 0.85
C ALA A 66 -0.50 2.07 0.82
N ALA A 67 0.09 3.26 0.93
CA ALA A 67 -0.63 4.53 0.89
C ALA A 67 -1.35 4.73 -0.45
N TYR A 68 -0.72 4.38 -1.58
CA TYR A 68 -1.37 4.43 -2.89
C TYR A 68 -2.61 3.52 -2.95
N LEU A 69 -2.52 2.29 -2.45
CA LEU A 69 -3.66 1.36 -2.44
C LEU A 69 -4.78 1.83 -1.51
N VAL A 70 -4.45 2.37 -0.34
CA VAL A 70 -5.41 2.99 0.58
C VAL A 70 -6.11 4.18 -0.08
N ALA A 71 -5.36 5.05 -0.76
CA ALA A 71 -5.94 6.20 -1.46
C ALA A 71 -6.93 5.77 -2.55
N ASN A 72 -6.57 4.75 -3.35
CA ASN A 72 -7.47 4.18 -4.35
C ASN A 72 -8.73 3.58 -3.72
N GLY A 73 -8.59 2.81 -2.64
CA GLY A 73 -9.75 2.28 -1.89
C GLY A 73 -10.65 3.40 -1.35
N GLY A 74 -10.04 4.47 -0.82
CA GLY A 74 -10.73 5.67 -0.34
C GLY A 74 -11.55 6.37 -1.42
N VAL A 75 -10.98 6.56 -2.61
CA VAL A 75 -11.70 7.16 -3.76
C VAL A 75 -12.94 6.34 -4.09
N ILE A 76 -12.82 5.02 -4.17
CA ILE A 76 -13.95 4.13 -4.50
C ILE A 76 -15.01 4.19 -3.41
N HIS A 77 -14.61 4.23 -2.14
CA HIS A 77 -15.53 4.36 -1.00
C HIS A 77 -16.35 5.67 -1.10
N VAL A 78 -15.67 6.78 -1.41
CA VAL A 78 -16.33 8.08 -1.60
C VAL A 78 -17.28 8.06 -2.79
N LEU A 79 -16.89 7.46 -3.92
CA LEU A 79 -17.76 7.34 -5.10
C LEU A 79 -19.04 6.54 -4.80
N VAL A 80 -18.93 5.44 -4.04
CA VAL A 80 -20.10 4.67 -3.60
C VAL A 80 -21.01 5.52 -2.70
N ALA A 81 -20.44 6.28 -1.77
CA ALA A 81 -21.21 7.16 -0.89
C ALA A 81 -21.93 8.29 -1.66
N ILE A 82 -21.27 8.88 -2.67
CA ILE A 82 -21.88 9.87 -3.56
C ILE A 82 -23.04 9.24 -4.33
N TYR A 83 -22.85 8.06 -4.90
CA TYR A 83 -23.91 7.36 -5.63
C TYR A 83 -25.12 7.08 -4.73
N ASP A 84 -24.89 6.58 -3.53
CA ASP A 84 -25.96 6.27 -2.57
C ASP A 84 -26.72 7.54 -2.18
N LYS A 85 -26.02 8.66 -1.98
CA LYS A 85 -26.63 9.96 -1.67
C LYS A 85 -27.46 10.51 -2.83
N VAL A 86 -26.97 10.43 -4.07
CA VAL A 86 -27.68 10.92 -5.26
C VAL A 86 -28.89 10.04 -5.57
N SER A 87 -28.74 8.72 -5.45
CA SER A 87 -29.82 7.77 -5.74
C SER A 87 -30.93 7.83 -4.70
N GLY A 88 -30.59 8.04 -3.42
CA GLY A 88 -31.58 8.20 -2.34
C GLY A 88 -32.23 9.59 -2.27
N ALA A 89 -31.66 10.60 -2.94
CA ALA A 89 -32.31 11.92 -3.09
C ALA A 89 -33.27 11.97 -4.30
N ALA A 90 -33.29 10.92 -5.13
CA ALA A 90 -34.16 10.79 -6.30
C ALA A 90 -35.42 9.95 -6.02
N GLU A 91 -35.61 9.51 -4.78
CA GLU A 91 -36.85 8.94 -4.22
C GLU A 91 -37.52 9.98 -3.31
#